data_AF-A0A0P9GA06-F1
#
_entry.id   AF-A0A0P9GA06-F1
#
_cell.length_a   1.000
_cell.length_b   1.000
_cell.length_c   1.000
_cell.angle_alpha   90.00
_cell.angle_beta   90.00
_cell.angle_gamma   90.00
#
_symmetry.space_group_name_H-M   'P 1'
#
loop_
_entity.id
_entity.type
_entity.pdbx_description
1 polymer ?
#
loop_
_entity_poly.entity_id
_entity_poly.type
_entity_poly.pdbx_seq_one_letter_code
_entity_poly.pdbx_strand_id
1 'polypeptide(L)'
;MKIEELTPNSREVNVIVKVVSKSQARDVTSGRDYPIHRVADALVGDEAGCIYLSLWDDNIDKVNEGDTISIKNSYVNLFRGSMRLNIGRYGTFELLEESPIS
;
A
#
# COMPACT_ATOMS: atom_id res chain seq x y z
N MET A 1 -9.85 -8.92 -7.31
CA MET A 1 -8.85 -8.50 -8.31
C MET A 1 -7.52 -9.04 -7.84
N LYS A 2 -6.67 -9.49 -8.76
CA LYS A 2 -5.31 -9.98 -8.46
C LYS A 2 -4.27 -8.90 -8.78
N ILE A 3 -3.07 -9.00 -8.20
CA ILE A 3 -2.02 -8.00 -8.41
C ILE A 3 -1.56 -7.92 -9.86
N GLU A 4 -1.49 -9.05 -10.58
CA GLU A 4 -1.08 -9.08 -12.00
C GLU A 4 -2.02 -8.32 -12.94
N GLU A 5 -3.29 -8.14 -12.56
CA GLU A 5 -4.30 -7.45 -13.36
C GLU A 5 -4.23 -5.92 -13.22
N LEU A 6 -3.38 -5.42 -12.31
CA LEU A 6 -3.27 -4.01 -12.03
C LEU A 6 -2.53 -3.28 -13.16
N THR A 7 -3.09 -2.12 -13.53
CA THR A 7 -2.53 -1.22 -14.53
C THR A 7 -2.27 0.14 -13.90
N PRO A 8 -1.45 1.01 -14.53
CA PRO A 8 -1.24 2.38 -14.06
C PRO A 8 -2.51 3.23 -13.91
N ASN A 9 -3.63 2.82 -14.52
CA ASN A 9 -4.91 3.53 -14.48
C ASN A 9 -5.94 2.87 -13.58
N SER A 10 -5.60 1.77 -12.90
CA SER A 10 -6.53 1.04 -12.04
C SER A 10 -6.96 1.89 -10.84
N ARG A 11 -8.28 2.01 -10.67
CA ARG A 11 -8.95 2.74 -9.58
C ARG A 11 -10.00 1.84 -8.93
N GLU A 12 -10.47 2.19 -7.74
CA GLU A 12 -11.45 1.41 -6.98
C GLU A 12 -11.03 -0.05 -6.78
N VAL A 13 -9.73 -0.25 -6.58
CA VAL A 13 -9.08 -1.54 -6.48
C VAL A 13 -9.33 -2.13 -5.09
N ASN A 14 -9.88 -3.35 -5.06
CA ASN A 14 -10.07 -4.15 -3.86
C ASN A 14 -9.23 -5.43 -3.96
N VAL A 15 -8.27 -5.58 -3.04
CA VAL A 15 -7.29 -6.66 -3.05
C VAL A 15 -6.99 -7.13 -1.63
N ILE A 16 -6.64 -8.40 -1.49
CA ILE A 16 -6.06 -8.95 -0.26
C ILE A 16 -4.61 -9.26 -0.57
N VAL A 17 -3.69 -8.77 0.25
CA VAL A 17 -2.24 -8.90 0.02
C VAL A 17 -1.52 -9.21 1.31
N LYS A 18 -0.40 -9.93 1.19
CA LYS A 18 0.54 -10.17 2.28
C LYS A 18 1.68 -9.16 2.20
N VAL A 19 2.07 -8.62 3.35
CA VAL A 19 3.21 -7.70 3.47
C VAL A 19 4.49 -8.53 3.51
N VAL A 20 5.29 -8.41 2.45
CA VAL A 20 6.56 -9.14 2.30
C VAL A 20 7.70 -8.40 2.99
N SER A 21 7.76 -7.07 2.85
CA SER A 21 8.74 -6.23 3.52
C SER A 21 8.23 -4.79 3.67
N LYS A 22 8.79 -4.03 4.61
CA LYS A 22 8.45 -2.63 4.86
C LYS A 22 9.72 -1.81 5.03
N SER A 23 9.86 -0.76 4.22
CA SER A 23 10.98 0.18 4.35
C SER A 23 10.89 0.97 5.65
N GLN A 24 12.00 1.58 6.07
CA GLN A 24 11.96 2.61 7.10
C GLN A 24 11.07 3.78 6.64
N ALA A 25 10.37 4.37 7.61
CA ALA A 25 9.61 5.58 7.39
C ALA A 25 10.55 6.74 7.07
N ARG A 26 10.18 7.56 6.12
CA ARG A 26 10.89 8.79 5.76
C ARG A 26 9.94 9.97 5.77
N ASP A 27 10.49 11.13 6.12
CA ASP A 27 9.73 12.38 6.14
C ASP A 27 9.57 12.92 4.73
N VAL A 28 8.37 13.41 4.45
CA VAL A 28 7.97 14.12 3.23
C VAL A 28 7.45 15.47 3.65
N THR A 29 8.16 16.52 3.25
CA THR A 29 7.75 17.91 3.47
C THR A 29 7.28 18.54 2.15
N SER A 30 6.15 19.24 2.21
CA SER A 30 5.60 20.00 1.08
C SER A 30 6.09 21.46 1.06
N GLY A 31 7.04 21.85 1.91
CA GLY A 31 7.56 23.20 2.05
C GLY A 31 7.67 23.65 3.51
N ARG A 32 8.22 24.85 3.75
CA ARG A 32 8.52 25.37 5.10
C ARG A 32 7.30 25.49 6.03
N ASP A 33 6.13 25.76 5.48
CA ASP A 33 4.92 26.05 6.25
C ASP A 33 3.92 24.88 6.30
N TYR A 34 4.27 23.74 5.71
CA TYR A 34 3.38 22.58 5.63
C TYR A 34 3.74 21.51 6.66
N PRO A 35 2.74 20.76 7.18
CA PRO A 35 2.99 19.61 8.05
C PRO A 35 3.97 18.62 7.41
N ILE A 36 4.82 18.04 8.25
CA ILE A 36 5.68 16.92 7.86
C ILE A 36 4.81 15.67 7.87
N HIS A 37 4.75 14.99 6.72
CA HIS A 37 4.12 13.69 6.60
C HIS A 37 5.18 12.60 6.61
N ARG A 38 4.82 11.41 7.08
CA ARG A 38 5.69 10.22 6.97
C ARG A 38 5.19 9.33 5.85
N VAL A 39 6.13 8.75 5.10
CA VAL A 39 5.82 7.68 4.14
C VAL A 39 6.75 6.49 4.33
N ALA A 40 6.22 5.29 4.22
CA ALA A 40 6.99 4.05 4.12
C ALA A 40 6.48 3.25 2.92
N ASP A 41 7.41 2.58 2.23
CA ASP A 41 7.09 1.71 1.11
C ASP A 41 7.05 0.27 1.61
N ALA A 42 5.89 -0.38 1.48
CA ALA A 42 5.72 -1.80 1.77
C ALA A 42 5.66 -2.60 0.47
N LEU A 43 6.45 -3.65 0.34
CA LEU A 43 6.27 -4.62 -0.73
C LEU A 43 5.13 -5.56 -0.32
N VAL A 44 4.05 -5.56 -1.09
CA VAL A 44 2.87 -6.39 -0.83
C VAL A 44 2.56 -7.26 -2.04
N GLY A 45 2.01 -8.45 -1.81
CA GLY A 45 1.73 -9.36 -2.91
C GLY A 45 0.68 -10.42 -2.60
N ASP A 46 0.19 -11.05 -3.66
CA ASP A 46 -0.61 -12.27 -3.65
C ASP A 46 0.13 -13.36 -4.45
N GLU A 47 -0.53 -14.50 -4.72
CA GLU A 47 0.10 -15.57 -5.50
C GLU A 47 0.46 -15.17 -6.95
N ALA A 48 -0.13 -14.09 -7.47
CA ALA A 48 0.02 -13.67 -8.86
C ALA A 48 1.15 -12.64 -9.04
N GLY A 49 1.49 -11.87 -8.00
CA GLY A 49 2.60 -10.93 -8.09
C GLY A 49 2.77 -10.04 -6.88
N CYS A 50 3.65 -9.06 -7.01
CA CYS A 50 3.95 -8.08 -5.98
C CYS A 50 3.89 -6.65 -6.52
N ILE A 51 3.43 -5.72 -5.68
CA ILE A 51 3.41 -4.29 -5.94
C ILE A 51 3.84 -3.56 -4.68
N TYR A 52 4.39 -2.36 -4.83
CA TYR A 52 4.63 -1.53 -3.67
C TYR A 52 3.36 -0.79 -3.23
N LEU A 53 3.05 -0.86 -1.94
CA LEU A 53 2.05 -0.07 -1.25
C LEU A 53 2.73 1.12 -0.55
N SER A 54 2.24 2.35 -0.81
CA SER A 54 2.66 3.53 -0.06
C SER A 54 1.83 3.66 1.22
N LEU A 55 2.46 3.51 2.38
CA LEU A 55 1.85 3.73 3.69
C LEU A 55 2.17 5.15 4.17
N TRP A 56 1.14 5.88 4.59
CA TRP A 56 1.26 7.27 5.02
C TRP A 56 0.92 7.41 6.51
N ASP A 57 1.67 8.26 7.20
CA ASP A 57 1.44 8.67 8.58
C ASP A 57 1.15 7.47 9.50
N ASP A 58 0.04 7.50 10.24
CA ASP A 58 -0.34 6.46 11.22
C ASP A 58 -0.51 5.06 10.59
N ASN A 59 -0.74 4.96 9.28
CA ASN A 59 -0.88 3.66 8.62
C ASN A 59 0.44 2.89 8.56
N ILE A 60 1.58 3.59 8.66
CA ILE A 60 2.92 2.97 8.69
C ILE A 60 3.08 2.08 9.92
N ASP A 61 2.54 2.54 11.04
CA ASP A 61 2.71 1.90 12.35
C ASP A 61 1.65 0.79 12.56
N LYS A 62 0.59 0.77 11.75
CA LYS A 62 -0.50 -0.24 11.79
C LYS A 62 -0.27 -1.47 10.92
N VAL A 63 0.73 -1.45 10.04
CA VAL A 63 1.00 -2.52 9.08
C VAL A 63 2.44 -2.99 9.27
N ASN A 64 2.66 -4.27 9.49
CA ASN A 64 3.96 -4.88 9.73
C ASN A 64 4.29 -5.95 8.70
N GLU A 65 5.58 -6.31 8.62
CA GLU A 65 6.01 -7.42 7.79
C GLU A 65 5.36 -8.72 8.27
N GLY A 66 4.87 -9.52 7.32
CA GLY A 66 4.14 -10.75 7.59
C GLY A 66 2.62 -10.59 7.71
N ASP A 67 2.11 -9.37 7.91
CA ASP A 67 0.68 -9.12 8.00
C ASP A 67 -0.03 -9.45 6.68
N THR A 68 -1.26 -9.94 6.78
CA THR A 68 -2.17 -10.01 5.64
C THR A 68 -3.22 -8.91 5.80
N ILE A 69 -3.36 -8.08 4.76
CA ILE A 69 -4.25 -6.92 4.76
C ILE A 69 -5.26 -7.01 3.62
N SER A 70 -6.53 -6.72 3.94
CA SER A 70 -7.60 -6.49 2.98
C SER A 70 -7.69 -5.00 2.70
N ILE A 71 -7.39 -4.59 1.47
CA ILE A 71 -7.42 -3.18 1.04
C ILE A 71 -8.65 -2.95 0.18
N LYS A 72 -9.42 -1.91 0.52
CA LYS A 72 -10.63 -1.52 -0.20
C LYS A 72 -10.49 -0.11 -0.78
N ASN A 73 -11.02 0.08 -1.98
CA ASN A 73 -11.08 1.35 -2.70
C ASN A 73 -9.70 2.04 -2.82
N SER A 74 -8.69 1.23 -3.18
CA SER A 74 -7.33 1.69 -3.47
C SER A 74 -7.18 2.09 -4.94
N TYR A 75 -6.04 2.67 -5.29
CA TYR A 75 -5.73 3.02 -6.67
C TYR A 75 -4.24 2.84 -6.95
N VAL A 76 -3.93 2.65 -8.22
CA VAL A 76 -2.55 2.58 -8.70
C VAL A 76 -2.16 3.94 -9.24
N ASN A 77 -0.93 4.36 -8.96
CA ASN A 77 -0.28 5.47 -9.64
C ASN A 77 1.14 5.07 -10.08
N LEU A 78 1.75 5.94 -10.89
CA LEU A 78 3.17 5.82 -11.23
C LEU A 78 3.97 6.79 -10.39
N PHE A 79 4.95 6.26 -9.65
CA PHE A 79 5.96 7.04 -8.97
C PHE A 79 7.32 6.72 -9.55
N ARG A 80 7.97 7.70 -10.17
CA ARG A 80 9.30 7.55 -10.81
C ARG A 80 9.38 6.37 -11.81
N GLY A 81 8.30 6.13 -12.55
CA GLY A 81 8.22 5.06 -13.55
C GLY A 81 7.84 3.68 -12.99
N SER A 82 7.59 3.55 -11.69
CA SER A 82 7.14 2.29 -11.06
C SER A 82 5.71 2.41 -10.56
N MET A 83 4.92 1.34 -10.72
CA MET A 83 3.55 1.29 -10.18
C MET A 83 3.58 1.20 -8.65
N ARG A 84 2.72 1.99 -8.01
CA ARG A 84 2.45 1.90 -6.58
C ARG A 84 0.96 1.84 -6.32
N LEU A 85 0.59 0.96 -5.40
CA LEU A 85 -0.73 0.91 -4.80
C LEU A 85 -0.80 1.97 -3.70
N ASN A 86 -1.92 2.69 -3.63
CA ASN A 86 -2.14 3.72 -2.62
C ASN A 86 -3.57 3.61 -2.08
N ILE A 87 -3.71 3.90 -0.79
CA ILE A 87 -5.01 3.99 -0.13
C ILE A 87 -5.42 5.45 -0.17
N GLY A 88 -6.43 5.75 -0.97
CA GLY A 88 -6.94 7.12 -1.12
C GLY A 88 -7.77 7.56 0.07
N ARG A 89 -8.26 8.81 0.02
CA ARG A 89 -9.12 9.40 1.07
C ARG A 89 -10.34 8.54 1.44
N TYR A 90 -10.89 7.82 0.47
CA TYR A 90 -12.05 6.94 0.65
C TYR A 90 -11.66 5.46 0.67
N GLY A 91 -10.37 5.17 0.68
CA GLY A 91 -9.83 3.84 0.81
C GLY A 91 -9.66 3.45 2.26
N THR A 92 -9.75 2.16 2.54
CA THR A 92 -9.51 1.60 3.87
C THR A 92 -8.67 0.33 3.75
N PHE A 93 -8.09 -0.09 4.86
CA PHE A 93 -7.55 -1.43 4.99
C PHE A 93 -7.92 -2.04 6.33
N GLU A 94 -7.96 -3.36 6.38
CA GLU A 94 -8.23 -4.16 7.56
C GLU A 94 -7.14 -5.25 7.66
N LEU A 95 -6.60 -5.46 8.86
CA LEU A 95 -5.73 -6.61 9.14
C LEU A 95 -6.59 -7.87 9.18
N LEU A 96 -6.13 -8.94 8.54
CA LEU A 96 -6.78 -10.24 8.57
C LEU A 96 -6.00 -11.16 9.51
N GLU A 97 -6.70 -11.78 10.46
CA GLU A 97 -6.11 -12.78 11.37
C GLU A 97 -5.72 -14.06 10.63
N GLU A 98 -6.50 -14.43 9.61
CA GLU A 98 -6.23 -15.57 8.75
C GLU A 98 -5.86 -15.09 7.35
N SER A 99 -4.70 -15.57 6.86
CA SER A 99 -4.27 -15.29 5.49
C SER A 99 -4.93 -16.28 4.52
N PRO A 100 -5.80 -15.83 3.59
CA PRO A 100 -6.25 -16.68 2.50
C PRO A 100 -5.14 -16.91 1.45
N ILE A 101 -4.00 -16.24 1.60
CA ILE A 101 -2.82 -16.34 0.73
C ILE A 101 -1.86 -17.33 1.38
N SER A 102 -1.57 -18.42 0.66
CA SER A 102 -0.67 -19.52 1.07
C SER A 102 0.78 -19.23 0.75
#